data_AF-A0A099L641-F1
#
_entry.id   AF-A0A099L641-F1
#
_cell.length_a   1.000
_cell.length_b   1.000
_cell.length_c   1.000
_cell.angle_alpha   90.00
_cell.angle_beta   90.00
_cell.angle_gamma   90.00
#
_symmetry.space_group_name_H-M   'P 1'
#
loop_
_entity.id
_entity.type
_entity.pdbx_description
1 polymer ?
#
loop_
_entity_poly.entity_id
_entity_poly.type
_entity_poly.pdbx_seq_one_letter_code
_entity_poly.pdbx_strand_id
1 'polypeptide(L)'
;MNSRFNKKSLIRWKVYIDRSKMYIGYVQFLLIIFVFIKSLGDNPVTEFVFTSPMVAVPIILMIFVLLSLAIGYLDSRLGFREEEIRNHSKSNPVLMDIQKSLAALNDKVEKMEQNRKKEK
;
A
#
# COMPACT_ATOMS: atom_id res chain seq x y z
N MET A 1 27.69 -35.45 5.80
CA MET A 1 26.68 -34.78 6.66
C MET A 1 25.84 -33.86 5.78
N ASN A 2 24.78 -34.40 5.17
CA ASN A 2 24.01 -33.72 4.11
C ASN A 2 23.09 -32.66 4.70
N SER A 3 23.51 -31.38 4.70
CA SER A 3 22.66 -30.26 5.07
C SER A 3 21.62 -30.01 3.97
N ARG A 4 20.55 -30.82 3.94
CA ARG A 4 19.28 -30.38 3.37
C ARG A 4 18.78 -29.27 4.28
N PHE A 5 19.27 -28.04 4.07
CA PHE A 5 18.71 -26.84 4.67
C PHE A 5 17.19 -26.96 4.54
N ASN A 6 16.51 -27.01 5.69
CA ASN A 6 15.09 -27.30 5.76
C ASN A 6 14.36 -26.13 5.11
N LYS A 7 14.15 -26.18 3.78
CA LYS A 7 13.62 -25.08 2.95
C LYS A 7 12.34 -24.52 3.56
N LYS A 8 11.51 -25.39 4.17
CA LYS A 8 10.30 -24.99 4.91
C LYS A 8 10.59 -24.08 6.12
N SER A 9 11.67 -24.34 6.86
CA SER A 9 12.09 -23.50 7.99
C SER A 9 12.59 -22.13 7.52
N LEU A 10 13.38 -22.09 6.45
CA LEU A 10 13.86 -20.84 5.85
C LEU A 10 12.73 -19.97 5.33
N ILE A 11 11.73 -20.58 4.67
CA ILE A 11 10.53 -19.86 4.20
C ILE A 11 9.75 -19.27 5.37
N ARG A 12 9.55 -20.02 6.46
CA ARG A 12 8.87 -19.49 7.66
C ARG A 12 9.65 -18.33 8.28
N TRP A 13 10.97 -18.46 8.43
CA TRP A 13 11.82 -17.38 8.93
C TRP A 13 11.77 -16.13 8.05
N LYS A 14 11.77 -16.30 6.73
CA LYS A 14 11.56 -15.18 5.79
C LYS A 14 10.24 -14.47 6.08
N VAL A 15 9.14 -15.20 6.25
CA VAL A 15 7.82 -14.61 6.54
C VAL A 15 7.83 -13.84 7.86
N TYR A 16 8.47 -14.39 8.90
CA TYR A 16 8.60 -13.68 10.18
C TYR A 16 9.42 -12.40 10.05
N ILE A 17 10.57 -12.45 9.38
CA ILE A 17 11.40 -11.27 9.13
C ILE A 17 10.63 -10.21 8.34
N ASP A 18 9.86 -10.62 7.33
CA ASP A 18 9.07 -9.70 6.50
C ASP A 18 7.97 -9.00 7.31
N ARG A 19 7.28 -9.74 8.19
CA ARG A 19 6.32 -9.16 9.15
C ARG A 19 7.00 -8.23 10.15
N SER A 20 8.17 -8.62 10.66
CA SER A 20 8.95 -7.78 11.58
C SER A 20 9.39 -6.46 10.95
N LYS A 21 9.75 -6.45 9.66
CA LYS A 21 10.08 -5.20 8.95
C LYS A 21 8.92 -4.21 8.95
N MET A 22 7.69 -4.68 8.76
CA MET A 22 6.50 -3.82 8.87
C MET A 22 6.38 -3.23 10.27
N TYR A 23 6.55 -4.05 11.32
CA TYR A 23 6.48 -3.57 12.71
C TYR A 23 7.59 -2.59 13.08
N ILE A 24 8.82 -2.83 12.62
CA ILE A 24 9.93 -1.90 12.77
C ILE A 24 9.60 -0.56 12.09
N GLY A 25 8.95 -0.61 10.92
CA GLY A 25 8.48 0.58 10.23
C GLY A 25 7.56 1.46 11.08
N TYR A 26 6.61 0.86 11.82
CA TYR A 26 5.72 1.62 12.71
C TYR A 26 6.47 2.29 13.87
N VAL A 27 7.46 1.60 14.45
CA VAL A 27 8.29 2.17 15.51
C VAL A 27 9.16 3.31 14.96
N GLN A 28 9.77 3.10 13.79
CA GLN A 28 10.59 4.10 13.12
C GLN A 28 9.79 5.35 12.76
N PHE A 29 8.55 5.19 12.31
CA PHE A 29 7.65 6.30 12.02
C PHE A 29 7.41 7.18 13.26
N LEU A 30 7.14 6.57 14.42
CA LEU A 30 7.00 7.31 15.67
C LEU A 30 8.30 8.03 16.06
N LEU A 31 9.45 7.37 15.92
CA LEU A 31 10.75 7.99 16.20
C LEU A 31 11.03 9.19 15.30
N ILE A 32 10.69 9.12 14.00
CA ILE A 32 10.83 10.25 13.08
C ILE A 32 9.99 11.43 13.56
N ILE A 33 8.75 11.21 14.01
CA ILE A 33 7.90 12.26 14.57
C ILE A 33 8.56 12.90 15.80
N PHE A 34 9.09 12.08 16.72
CA PHE A 34 9.78 12.61 17.91
C PHE A 34 11.04 13.41 17.56
N VAL A 35 11.87 12.91 16.65
CA VAL A 35 13.07 13.60 16.16
C VAL A 35 12.70 14.90 15.45
N PHE A 36 11.62 14.89 14.66
CA PHE A 36 11.11 16.07 13.98
C PHE A 36 10.64 17.14 14.97
N ILE A 37 9.86 16.76 15.99
CA ILE A 37 9.42 17.69 17.04
C ILE A 37 10.64 18.23 17.81
N LYS A 38 11.62 17.39 18.15
CA LYS A 38 12.86 17.82 18.79
C LYS A 38 13.65 18.81 17.91
N SER A 39 13.63 18.60 16.59
CA SER A 39 14.26 19.48 15.60
C SER A 39 13.62 20.86 15.52
N LEU A 40 12.38 21.05 16.00
CA LEU A 40 11.76 22.37 16.07
C LEU A 40 12.38 23.28 17.14
N GLY A 41 13.32 22.77 17.95
CA GLY A 41 14.01 23.55 19.00
C GLY A 41 13.08 23.89 20.17
N ASP A 42 13.46 24.94 20.91
CA ASP A 42 12.72 25.41 22.09
C ASP A 42 11.46 26.17 21.67
N ASN A 43 10.40 25.38 21.44
CA ASN A 43 9.07 25.85 21.13
C ASN A 43 8.08 25.25 22.15
N PRO A 44 6.95 25.93 22.42
CA PRO A 44 5.96 25.46 23.39
C PRO A 44 5.39 24.07 23.04
N VAL A 45 5.36 23.71 21.75
CA VAL A 45 4.98 22.39 21.27
C VAL A 45 6.00 21.33 21.69
N THR A 46 7.30 21.61 21.51
CA THR A 46 8.38 20.72 21.91
C THR A 46 8.36 20.49 23.42
N GLU A 47 8.25 21.57 24.19
CA GLU A 47 8.19 21.51 25.65
C GLU A 47 6.99 20.69 26.14
N PHE A 48 5.80 20.90 25.55
CA PHE A 48 4.60 20.12 25.88
C PHE A 48 4.79 18.61 25.62
N VAL A 49 5.39 18.26 24.47
CA VAL A 49 5.59 16.86 24.06
C VAL A 49 6.55 16.11 24.99
N PHE A 50 7.62 16.77 25.45
CA PHE A 50 8.61 16.15 26.33
C PHE A 50 8.25 16.25 27.83
N THR A 51 7.44 17.23 28.23
CA THR A 51 7.01 17.39 29.64
C THR A 51 5.90 16.42 30.03
N SER A 52 4.95 16.16 29.13
CA SER A 52 3.88 15.18 29.38
C SER A 52 3.67 14.24 28.21
N PRO A 53 4.59 13.27 27.99
CA PRO A 53 4.52 12.34 26.86
C PRO A 53 3.25 11.48 26.87
N MET A 54 2.75 11.12 28.06
CA MET A 54 1.52 10.33 28.25
C MET A 54 0.29 11.02 27.64
N VAL A 55 0.25 12.35 27.62
CA VAL A 55 -0.87 13.14 27.08
C VAL A 55 -0.58 13.57 25.64
N ALA A 56 0.66 13.98 25.36
CA ALA A 56 1.05 14.47 24.05
C ALA A 56 0.98 13.41 22.96
N VAL A 57 1.38 12.16 23.25
CA VAL A 57 1.37 11.07 22.26
C VAL A 57 -0.05 10.77 21.74
N PRO A 58 -1.07 10.57 22.60
CA PRO A 58 -2.45 10.41 22.13
C PRO A 58 -2.96 11.57 21.27
N ILE A 59 -2.62 12.81 21.63
CA ILE A 59 -3.04 14.01 20.88
C ILE A 59 -2.39 14.04 19.50
N ILE A 60 -1.08 13.80 19.42
CA ILE A 60 -0.35 13.74 18.16
C ILE A 60 -0.93 12.63 17.26
N LEU A 61 -1.23 11.45 17.82
CA LEU A 61 -1.86 10.37 17.07
C LEU A 61 -3.24 10.76 16.53
N MET A 62 -4.05 11.47 17.33
CA MET A 62 -5.36 11.95 16.89
C MET A 62 -5.24 12.95 15.73
N ILE A 63 -4.35 13.93 15.86
CA ILE A 63 -4.06 14.91 14.79
C ILE A 63 -3.55 14.19 13.54
N PHE A 64 -2.65 13.21 13.71
CA PHE A 64 -2.10 12.43 12.62
C PHE A 64 -3.18 11.65 11.85
N VAL A 65 -4.14 11.04 12.56
CA VAL A 65 -5.28 10.35 11.92
C VAL A 65 -6.12 11.34 11.11
N LEU A 66 -6.42 12.52 11.66
CA LEU A 66 -7.19 13.54 10.95
C LEU A 66 -6.47 14.04 9.70
N LEU A 67 -5.17 14.33 9.79
CA LEU A 67 -4.35 14.73 8.63
C LEU A 67 -4.27 13.62 7.59
N SER A 68 -4.12 12.35 8.02
CA SER A 68 -4.09 11.20 7.13
C SER A 68 -5.41 11.02 6.38
N LEU A 69 -6.54 11.22 7.06
CA LEU A 69 -7.86 11.20 6.41
C LEU A 69 -8.01 12.34 5.41
N ALA A 70 -7.53 13.55 5.75
CA ALA A 70 -7.56 14.69 4.85
C ALA A 70 -6.70 14.46 3.59
N ILE A 71 -5.48 13.94 3.76
CA ILE A 71 -4.61 13.56 2.65
C ILE A 71 -5.26 12.45 1.81
N GLY A 72 -5.79 11.40 2.44
CA GLY A 72 -6.46 10.31 1.72
C GLY A 72 -7.70 10.76 0.95
N TYR A 73 -8.43 11.76 1.46
CA TYR A 73 -9.52 12.41 0.73
C TYR A 73 -8.99 13.19 -0.48
N LEU A 74 -7.89 13.93 -0.34
CA LEU A 74 -7.25 14.64 -1.45
C LEU A 74 -6.73 13.66 -2.52
N ASP A 75 -6.05 12.58 -2.15
CA ASP A 75 -5.58 11.54 -3.08
C ASP A 75 -6.73 10.90 -3.86
N SER A 76 -7.85 10.64 -3.16
CA SER A 76 -9.06 10.10 -3.78
C SER A 76 -9.71 11.10 -4.73
N ARG A 77 -9.74 12.39 -4.36
CA ARG A 77 -10.31 13.47 -5.18
C ARG A 77 -9.44 13.80 -6.40
N LEU A 78 -8.12 13.67 -6.28
CA LEU A 78 -7.15 13.90 -7.37
C LEU A 78 -7.03 12.70 -8.32
N GLY A 79 -7.62 11.55 -7.99
CA GLY A 79 -7.69 10.37 -8.86
C GLY A 79 -6.39 9.56 -8.96
N PHE A 80 -5.35 9.90 -8.19
CA PHE A 80 -4.06 9.19 -8.22
C PHE A 80 -4.21 7.70 -7.91
N ARG A 81 -5.15 7.35 -7.03
CA ARG A 81 -5.44 5.97 -6.66
C ARG A 81 -5.98 5.12 -7.82
N GLU A 82 -6.83 5.70 -8.68
CA GLU A 82 -7.37 4.99 -9.84
C GLU A 82 -6.28 4.74 -10.88
N GLU A 83 -5.41 5.72 -11.11
CA GLU A 83 -4.31 5.59 -12.04
C GLU A 83 -3.27 4.56 -11.57
N GLU A 84 -2.96 4.54 -10.28
CA GLU A 84 -2.06 3.57 -9.66
C GLU A 84 -2.59 2.13 -9.81
N ILE A 85 -3.88 1.91 -9.48
CA ILE A 85 -4.54 0.60 -9.62
C ILE A 85 -4.57 0.16 -11.10
N ARG A 86 -4.84 1.08 -12.02
CA ARG A 86 -4.81 0.80 -13.47
C ARG A 86 -3.42 0.39 -13.92
N ASN A 87 -2.38 1.05 -13.42
CA ASN A 87 -0.99 0.74 -13.78
C ASN A 87 -0.53 -0.60 -13.19
N HIS A 88 -0.87 -0.87 -11.93
CA HIS A 88 -0.62 -2.18 -11.32
C HIS A 88 -1.32 -3.32 -12.05
N SER A 89 -2.55 -3.08 -12.49
CA SER A 89 -3.32 -4.07 -13.26
C SER A 89 -2.67 -4.37 -14.62
N LYS A 90 -2.12 -3.37 -15.31
CA LYS A 90 -1.36 -3.57 -16.55
C LYS A 90 -0.04 -4.31 -16.34
N SER A 91 0.62 -4.10 -15.20
CA SER A 91 1.89 -4.76 -14.88
C SER A 91 1.76 -6.21 -14.43
N ASN A 92 0.56 -6.66 -14.05
CA ASN A 92 0.32 -8.03 -13.62
C ASN A 92 0.20 -8.97 -14.84
N PRO A 93 1.16 -9.90 -15.05
CA PRO A 93 1.18 -10.75 -16.23
C PRO A 93 -0.05 -11.66 -16.34
N VAL A 94 -0.54 -12.18 -15.22
CA VAL A 94 -1.74 -13.05 -15.20
C VAL A 94 -2.99 -12.28 -15.60
N LEU A 95 -3.14 -11.05 -15.07
CA LEU A 95 -4.30 -10.22 -15.38
C LEU A 95 -4.29 -9.77 -16.84
N MET A 96 -3.11 -9.47 -17.39
CA MET A 96 -2.95 -9.12 -18.80
C MET A 96 -3.32 -10.28 -19.74
N ASP A 97 -2.95 -11.52 -19.40
CA ASP A 97 -3.32 -12.69 -20.20
C ASP A 97 -4.84 -12.97 -20.16
N ILE A 98 -5.48 -12.73 -19.02
CA ILE A 98 -6.95 -12.76 -18.89
C ILE A 98 -7.59 -11.71 -19.79
N GLN A 99 -7.09 -10.46 -19.77
CA GLN A 99 -7.60 -9.38 -20.62
C GLN A 99 -7.46 -9.70 -22.11
N LYS A 100 -6.32 -10.24 -22.55
CA LYS A 100 -6.11 -10.67 -23.95
C LYS A 100 -7.07 -11.77 -24.36
N SER A 101 -7.31 -12.74 -23.47
CA SER A 101 -8.24 -13.84 -23.72
C SER A 101 -9.69 -13.35 -23.85
N LEU A 102 -10.10 -12.42 -22.99
CA LEU A 102 -11.40 -11.74 -23.08
C LEU A 102 -11.55 -10.94 -24.38
N ALA A 103 -10.54 -10.19 -24.78
CA ALA A 103 -10.55 -9.42 -26.03
C ALA A 103 -10.69 -10.35 -27.25
N ALA A 104 -9.95 -11.46 -27.28
CA ALA A 104 -10.05 -12.46 -28.34
C ALA A 104 -11.41 -13.17 -28.39
N LEU A 105 -12.06 -13.38 -27.23
CA LEU A 105 -13.41 -13.93 -27.16
C LEU A 105 -14.44 -12.94 -27.70
N ASN A 106 -14.37 -11.67 -27.31
CA ASN A 106 -15.28 -10.63 -27.82
C ASN A 106 -15.17 -10.49 -29.35
N ASP A 107 -13.96 -10.46 -29.89
CA ASP A 107 -13.74 -10.34 -31.33
C ASP A 107 -14.31 -11.55 -32.10
N LYS A 108 -14.21 -12.77 -31.52
CA LYS A 108 -14.85 -13.97 -32.08
C LYS A 108 -16.37 -13.88 -32.03
N VAL A 109 -16.95 -13.41 -30.93
CA VAL A 109 -18.40 -13.24 -30.78
C VAL A 109 -18.92 -12.22 -31.79
N GLU A 110 -18.25 -11.09 -31.93
CA GLU A 110 -18.64 -10.03 -32.88
C GLU A 110 -18.59 -10.53 -34.33
N LYS A 111 -17.56 -11.28 -34.72
CA LYS A 111 -17.47 -11.93 -36.03
C LYS A 111 -18.60 -12.94 -36.26
N MET A 112 -18.97 -13.73 -35.24
CA MET A 112 -20.09 -14.67 -35.33
C MET A 112 -21.43 -13.94 -35.50
N GLU A 113 -21.65 -12.83 -34.79
CA GLU A 113 -22.86 -12.02 -34.96
C GLU A 113 -22.94 -11.36 -36.34
N GLN A 114 -21.82 -10.85 -36.86
CA GLN A 114 -21.77 -10.27 -38.20
C GLN A 114 -22.04 -11.32 -39.30
N ASN A 115 -21.50 -12.53 -39.16
CA ASN A 115 -21.79 -13.62 -40.09
C ASN A 115 -23.27 -14.03 -40.03
N ARG A 116 -23.85 -14.14 -38.83
CA ARG A 116 -25.29 -14.44 -38.66
C ARG A 116 -26.19 -13.36 -39.27
N LYS A 117 -25.77 -12.09 -39.28
CA LYS A 117 -26.50 -10.99 -39.95
C LYS A 117 -26.36 -11.01 -41.48
N LYS A 118 -25.31 -11.61 -42.03
CA LYS A 118 -25.10 -11.74 -43.49
C LYS A 118 -25.83 -12.95 -44.10
N GLU A 119 -26.17 -13.94 -43.28
CA GLU A 119 -26.91 -15.14 -43.70
C GLU A 119 -28.45 -14.98 -43.60
N LYS A 120 -28.92 -13.83 -43.13
CA LYS A 120 -30.34 -13.43 -43.17
C LYS A 120 -30.57 -12.40 -44.26
#